data_AF-A0AAD5T579-F1
#
_entry.id   AF-A0AAD5T579-F1
#
_cell.length_a   1.000
_cell.length_b   1.000
_cell.length_c   1.000
_cell.angle_alpha   90.00
_cell.angle_beta   90.00
_cell.angle_gamma   90.00
#
_symmetry.space_group_name_H-M   'P 1'
#
loop_
_entity.id
_entity.type
_entity.pdbx_description
1 polymer ?
#
loop_
_entity_poly.entity_id
_entity_poly.type
_entity_poly.pdbx_seq_one_letter_code
_entity_poly.pdbx_strand_id
1 'polypeptide(L)'
;MEALISLCSACFGSDSGKQQQKQQQQQYDAAPAQVIDSNTEWSREMDIQQPHHPAVSYAAAAGKQQHQHQQHQQQPFLVSGPPAAHPQMQTPPVVPPSPTSAELASLTVALDKLWALDFNRCNPGSDYNLNLQHNTFVSGSRDQASEPLFKTIDVNSLFATKQTFNAFVQLLPNFIAEDGIAEVMSQKRTNQQKQFIELVYSTPVMQYTHKYLIAKNLADHDPTRFKDQLYGIWFELYKRVVQNDTCAFEHTFAGEIRNNDVIGFHNWLTFVVEEKAGRADYRGYIKPKSGKSLPTGNEHVLSLQLSWKGDLKPVSSFLIGVSPEYELALYTLCFLVGKDGENVQLVIDGVECEVVVHRFTNHSGVKIGSAYVTILEDQGHGAFTSGIPIAELDTAITGSKDLSGVQKNCIQHLRIADSSELEKKYTVGRKLGQLCIHSS
;
A
#
# COMPACT_ATOMS: atom_id res chain seq x y z
N MET A 1 32.58 35.98 -24.30
CA MET A 1 32.02 36.11 -22.94
C MET A 1 30.52 36.39 -23.01
N GLU A 2 29.79 35.74 -23.93
CA GLU A 2 28.31 35.76 -24.02
C GLU A 2 27.71 34.37 -24.32
N ALA A 3 28.54 33.31 -24.38
CA ALA A 3 28.09 31.94 -24.64
C ALA A 3 28.02 31.05 -23.37
N LEU A 4 28.21 31.62 -22.17
CA LEU A 4 28.25 30.89 -20.89
C LEU A 4 27.11 31.25 -19.92
N ILE A 5 26.13 32.04 -20.36
CA ILE A 5 24.96 32.41 -19.52
C ILE A 5 23.69 31.62 -19.90
N SER A 6 23.67 30.93 -21.05
CA SER A 6 22.46 30.23 -21.53
C SER A 6 22.32 28.76 -21.12
N LEU A 7 23.22 28.21 -20.29
CA LEU A 7 23.24 26.78 -19.93
C LEU A 7 23.01 26.49 -18.43
N CYS A 8 22.66 27.50 -17.62
CA CYS A 8 22.39 27.33 -16.18
C CYS A 8 20.91 27.45 -15.77
N SER A 9 19.95 27.38 -16.70
CA SER A 9 18.52 27.47 -16.37
C SER A 9 17.73 26.16 -16.52
N ALA A 10 18.38 25.02 -16.79
CA ALA A 10 17.70 23.76 -17.10
C ALA A 10 17.80 22.65 -16.02
N CYS A 11 18.29 22.95 -14.81
CA CYS A 11 18.44 21.95 -13.73
C CYS A 11 17.69 22.25 -12.43
N PHE A 12 16.73 23.18 -12.44
CA PHE A 12 15.78 23.30 -11.34
C PHE A 12 14.52 22.52 -11.70
N GLY A 13 14.31 21.38 -11.02
CA GLY A 13 12.99 20.77 -10.91
C GLY A 13 11.99 21.86 -10.54
N SER A 14 10.90 21.91 -11.28
CA SER A 14 10.12 23.12 -11.47
C SER A 14 9.46 23.59 -10.18
N ASP A 15 9.84 24.78 -9.71
CA ASP A 15 9.15 25.55 -8.65
C ASP A 15 7.64 25.71 -8.95
N SER A 16 7.25 25.59 -10.24
CA SER A 16 5.86 25.62 -10.69
C SER A 16 5.03 24.42 -10.24
N GLY A 17 5.60 23.22 -10.13
CA GLY A 17 4.87 22.02 -9.67
C GLY A 17 4.46 22.13 -8.21
N LYS A 18 5.41 22.59 -7.37
CA LYS A 18 5.18 22.86 -5.95
C LYS A 18 4.19 23.99 -5.72
N GLN A 19 4.26 25.06 -6.52
CA GLN A 19 3.29 26.15 -6.45
C GLN A 19 1.89 25.73 -6.90
N GLN A 20 1.77 24.90 -7.94
CA GLN A 20 0.49 24.41 -8.44
C GLN A 20 -0.22 23.50 -7.42
N GLN A 21 0.51 22.61 -6.76
CA GLN A 21 -0.05 21.75 -5.69
C GLN A 21 -0.43 22.55 -4.45
N LYS A 22 0.38 23.55 -4.06
CA LYS A 22 0.04 24.44 -2.95
C LYS A 22 -1.21 25.28 -3.23
N GLN A 23 -1.39 25.72 -4.49
CA GLN A 23 -2.62 26.38 -4.93
C GLN A 23 -3.82 25.43 -4.93
N GLN A 24 -3.63 24.19 -5.36
CA GLN A 24 -4.67 23.15 -5.37
C GLN A 24 -5.16 22.83 -3.95
N GLN A 25 -4.24 22.70 -2.99
CA GLN A 25 -4.57 22.51 -1.57
C GLN A 25 -5.34 23.71 -1.01
N GLN A 26 -4.87 24.94 -1.28
CA GLN A 26 -5.55 26.17 -0.86
C GLN A 26 -6.96 26.28 -1.45
N GLN A 27 -7.15 25.89 -2.70
CA GLN A 27 -8.45 25.86 -3.36
C GLN A 27 -9.38 24.81 -2.73
N TYR A 28 -8.87 23.64 -2.37
CA TYR A 28 -9.64 22.60 -1.68
C TYR A 28 -10.03 23.02 -0.26
N ASP A 29 -9.13 23.65 0.49
CA ASP A 29 -9.39 24.16 1.84
C ASP A 29 -10.36 25.35 1.86
N ALA A 30 -10.36 26.17 0.82
CA ALA A 30 -11.27 27.31 0.66
C ALA A 30 -12.69 26.91 0.20
N ALA A 31 -12.88 25.70 -0.32
CA ALA A 31 -14.18 25.22 -0.75
C ALA A 31 -15.11 25.00 0.45
N PRO A 32 -16.29 25.66 0.52
CA PRO A 32 -17.22 25.54 1.63
C PRO A 32 -17.64 24.08 1.83
N ALA A 33 -17.85 23.67 3.08
CA ALA A 33 -18.39 22.35 3.41
C ALA A 33 -19.82 22.24 2.88
N GLN A 34 -19.96 21.84 1.62
CA GLN A 34 -21.23 21.40 1.08
C GLN A 34 -21.55 20.06 1.75
N VAL A 35 -22.74 19.94 2.32
CA VAL A 35 -23.31 18.64 2.65
C VAL A 35 -23.52 17.95 1.30
N ILE A 36 -22.60 17.07 0.93
CA ILE A 36 -22.73 16.29 -0.29
C ILE A 36 -23.90 15.34 -0.07
N ASP A 37 -25.05 15.67 -0.65
CA ASP A 37 -26.15 14.72 -0.82
C ASP A 37 -25.57 13.51 -1.57
N SER A 38 -25.65 12.33 -0.96
CA SER A 38 -24.87 11.14 -1.32
C SER A 38 -25.30 10.48 -2.63
N ASN A 39 -26.03 11.19 -3.49
CA ASN A 39 -26.44 10.73 -4.80
C ASN A 39 -25.98 11.73 -5.85
N THR A 40 -25.12 11.24 -6.74
CA THR A 40 -24.57 11.86 -7.96
C THR A 40 -23.34 12.76 -7.78
N GLU A 41 -22.24 12.31 -8.43
CA GLU A 41 -21.09 13.10 -8.94
C GLU A 41 -19.73 13.06 -8.24
N TRP A 42 -19.27 11.87 -7.83
CA TRP A 42 -17.82 11.67 -7.64
C TRP A 42 -17.01 11.92 -8.93
N SER A 43 -17.61 11.66 -10.10
CA SER A 43 -16.94 11.84 -11.40
C SER A 43 -16.73 13.30 -11.81
N ARG A 44 -17.55 14.27 -11.37
CA ARG A 44 -17.41 15.68 -11.80
C ARG A 44 -16.28 16.42 -11.07
N GLU A 45 -15.99 16.08 -9.82
CA GLU A 45 -14.91 16.74 -9.08
C GLU A 45 -13.52 16.29 -9.56
N MET A 46 -13.38 15.09 -10.12
CA MET A 46 -12.12 14.62 -10.72
C MET A 46 -11.89 15.15 -12.15
N ASP A 47 -12.94 15.56 -12.87
CA ASP A 47 -12.86 16.02 -14.27
C ASP A 47 -12.24 17.42 -14.42
N ILE A 48 -12.08 18.17 -13.32
CA ILE A 48 -11.51 19.53 -13.32
C ILE A 48 -9.98 19.52 -13.58
N GLN A 49 -9.33 18.35 -13.69
CA GLN A 49 -7.87 18.22 -13.76
C GLN A 49 -7.30 17.68 -15.08
N GLN A 50 -8.10 17.50 -16.15
CA GLN A 50 -7.55 17.05 -17.43
C GLN A 50 -6.98 18.21 -18.28
N PRO A 51 -5.72 18.16 -18.73
CA PRO A 51 -5.30 18.90 -19.92
C PRO A 51 -5.84 18.19 -21.17
N HIS A 52 -6.69 18.88 -21.92
CA HIS A 52 -7.25 18.39 -23.17
C HIS A 52 -6.16 18.06 -24.21
N HIS A 53 -6.16 16.82 -24.70
CA HIS A 53 -5.57 16.46 -25.99
C HIS A 53 -6.63 15.76 -26.87
N PRO A 54 -6.62 16.00 -28.19
CA PRO A 54 -7.73 15.65 -29.06
C PRO A 54 -7.82 14.13 -29.34
N ALA A 55 -9.05 13.63 -29.41
CA ALA A 55 -9.37 12.25 -29.72
C ALA A 55 -8.88 11.84 -31.12
N VAL A 56 -8.13 10.73 -31.19
CA VAL A 56 -7.83 10.06 -32.46
C VAL A 56 -8.78 8.87 -32.61
N SER A 57 -9.69 8.99 -33.57
CA SER A 57 -10.63 7.94 -33.99
C SER A 57 -9.94 6.99 -34.97
N TYR A 58 -10.05 5.68 -34.73
CA TYR A 58 -9.86 4.68 -35.79
C TYR A 58 -11.05 3.74 -35.83
N ALA A 59 -11.90 3.97 -36.83
CA ALA A 59 -12.86 3.00 -37.33
C ALA A 59 -12.19 2.04 -38.33
N ALA A 60 -12.72 0.81 -38.34
CA ALA A 60 -12.70 -0.19 -39.41
C ALA A 60 -11.41 -1.01 -39.64
N ALA A 61 -11.47 -2.29 -39.22
CA ALA A 61 -11.11 -3.44 -40.06
C ALA A 61 -11.41 -4.78 -39.34
N ALA A 62 -12.36 -5.56 -39.87
CA ALA A 62 -12.42 -7.03 -39.91
C ALA A 62 -13.88 -7.43 -40.22
N GLY A 63 -14.24 -8.14 -41.29
CA GLY A 63 -13.52 -9.22 -41.96
C GLY A 63 -14.28 -10.52 -41.67
N LYS A 64 -15.20 -10.89 -42.58
CA LYS A 64 -15.98 -12.15 -42.55
C LYS A 64 -15.05 -13.37 -42.59
N GLN A 65 -15.35 -14.41 -41.81
CA GLN A 65 -15.24 -15.85 -42.13
C GLN A 65 -15.75 -16.68 -40.94
N GLN A 66 -16.88 -17.38 -41.07
CA GLN A 66 -17.10 -18.74 -41.59
C GLN A 66 -17.03 -19.84 -40.51
N HIS A 67 -18.17 -20.53 -40.39
CA HIS A 67 -18.45 -21.68 -39.55
C HIS A 67 -17.59 -22.90 -39.87
N GLN A 68 -17.19 -23.63 -38.82
CA GLN A 68 -17.08 -25.09 -38.88
C GLN A 68 -17.73 -25.73 -37.65
N HIS A 69 -18.63 -26.67 -37.95
CA HIS A 69 -19.26 -27.60 -37.02
C HIS A 69 -18.26 -28.68 -36.57
N GLN A 70 -18.28 -29.03 -35.29
CA GLN A 70 -17.90 -30.38 -34.87
C GLN A 70 -18.82 -30.86 -33.74
N GLN A 71 -19.51 -31.96 -34.02
CA GLN A 71 -20.39 -32.71 -33.13
C GLN A 71 -19.59 -33.29 -31.96
N HIS A 72 -20.14 -33.24 -30.74
CA HIS A 72 -19.77 -34.16 -29.66
C HIS A 72 -21.01 -34.66 -28.92
N GLN A 73 -20.92 -35.94 -28.57
CA GLN A 73 -21.96 -36.87 -28.16
C GLN A 73 -22.53 -36.54 -26.78
N GLN A 74 -23.83 -36.77 -26.62
CA GLN A 74 -24.54 -36.70 -25.34
C GLN A 74 -24.26 -37.96 -24.51
N GLN A 75 -23.86 -37.78 -23.25
CA GLN A 75 -23.95 -38.79 -22.20
C GLN A 75 -24.73 -38.23 -20.99
N PRO A 76 -25.41 -39.09 -20.21
CA PRO A 76 -26.59 -38.73 -19.44
C PRO A 76 -26.31 -38.04 -18.11
N PHE A 77 -27.29 -37.20 -17.73
CA PHE A 77 -27.39 -36.43 -16.49
C PHE A 77 -27.20 -37.29 -15.23
N LEU A 78 -26.16 -36.98 -14.46
CA LEU A 78 -26.13 -37.29 -13.03
C LEU A 78 -26.79 -36.14 -12.28
N VAL A 79 -27.77 -36.50 -11.45
CA VAL A 79 -28.58 -35.62 -10.61
C VAL A 79 -27.68 -34.77 -9.72
N SER A 80 -27.74 -33.46 -9.93
CA SER A 80 -27.08 -32.44 -9.11
C SER A 80 -27.65 -32.44 -7.69
N GLY A 81 -26.77 -32.44 -6.69
CA GLY A 81 -27.09 -32.07 -5.32
C GLY A 81 -27.67 -30.64 -5.24
N PRO A 82 -28.28 -30.27 -4.10
CA PRO A 82 -28.94 -28.97 -3.97
C PRO A 82 -27.97 -27.83 -4.27
N PRO A 83 -28.43 -26.75 -4.94
CA PRO A 83 -27.58 -25.61 -5.23
C PRO A 83 -27.01 -25.05 -3.94
N ALA A 84 -25.70 -24.77 -3.94
CA ALA A 84 -25.04 -24.04 -2.87
C ALA A 84 -25.83 -22.76 -2.61
N ALA A 85 -26.22 -22.56 -1.35
CA ALA A 85 -26.96 -21.39 -0.91
C ALA A 85 -26.21 -20.13 -1.37
N HIS A 86 -26.93 -19.23 -2.05
CA HIS A 86 -26.47 -17.87 -2.30
C HIS A 86 -25.97 -17.24 -0.98
N PRO A 87 -24.86 -16.48 -0.97
CA PRO A 87 -24.41 -15.81 0.23
C PRO A 87 -25.51 -14.88 0.73
N GLN A 88 -26.09 -15.19 1.89
CA GLN A 88 -26.99 -14.27 2.57
C GLN A 88 -26.19 -13.00 2.90
N MET A 89 -26.75 -11.83 2.60
CA MET A 89 -26.18 -10.55 3.03
C MET A 89 -26.01 -10.59 4.55
N GLN A 90 -24.77 -10.67 5.02
CA GLN A 90 -24.46 -10.72 6.45
C GLN A 90 -24.72 -9.34 7.04
N THR A 91 -25.72 -9.24 7.92
CA THR A 91 -25.93 -8.05 8.73
C THR A 91 -24.81 -7.94 9.76
N PRO A 92 -24.32 -6.71 10.07
CA PRO A 92 -23.29 -6.55 11.09
C PRO A 92 -23.78 -7.14 12.43
N PRO A 93 -22.91 -7.83 13.17
CA PRO A 93 -23.29 -8.42 14.45
C PRO A 93 -23.79 -7.33 15.41
N VAL A 94 -24.95 -7.58 16.02
CA VAL A 94 -25.66 -6.64 16.91
C VAL A 94 -24.86 -6.31 18.19
N VAL A 95 -23.87 -7.14 18.54
CA VAL A 95 -22.94 -6.90 19.64
C VAL A 95 -21.51 -7.12 19.14
N PRO A 96 -20.59 -6.17 19.34
CA PRO A 96 -19.20 -6.37 18.97
C PRO A 96 -18.60 -7.55 19.75
N PRO A 97 -17.91 -8.49 19.09
CA PRO A 97 -17.34 -9.64 19.77
C PRO A 97 -16.28 -9.20 20.79
N SER A 98 -16.27 -9.85 21.95
CA SER A 98 -15.19 -9.69 22.92
C SER A 98 -14.06 -10.67 22.59
N PRO A 99 -12.79 -10.30 22.86
CA PRO A 99 -11.65 -11.15 22.55
C PRO A 99 -11.63 -12.42 23.40
N THR A 100 -11.26 -13.55 22.81
CA THR A 100 -11.09 -14.82 23.53
C THR A 100 -9.72 -14.90 24.21
N SER A 101 -9.54 -15.83 25.16
CA SER A 101 -8.22 -16.06 25.77
C SER A 101 -7.15 -16.47 24.75
N ALA A 102 -7.52 -17.18 23.68
CA ALA A 102 -6.59 -17.57 22.62
C ALA A 102 -6.16 -16.36 21.78
N GLU A 103 -7.10 -15.49 21.41
CA GLU A 103 -6.82 -14.23 20.71
C GLU A 103 -5.95 -13.30 21.59
N LEU A 104 -6.22 -13.22 22.89
CA LEU A 104 -5.38 -12.46 23.81
C LEU A 104 -3.98 -13.08 23.96
N ALA A 105 -3.82 -14.39 23.82
CA ALA A 105 -2.52 -15.04 23.92
C ALA A 105 -1.68 -14.92 22.62
N SER A 106 -2.32 -14.76 21.46
CA SER A 106 -1.64 -14.73 20.16
C SER A 106 -2.14 -13.59 19.29
N LEU A 107 -1.24 -12.64 18.97
CA LEU A 107 -1.57 -11.51 18.11
C LEU A 107 -2.06 -11.98 16.74
N THR A 108 -1.40 -12.96 16.10
CA THR A 108 -1.84 -13.55 14.82
C THR A 108 -3.30 -14.02 14.87
N VAL A 109 -3.70 -14.72 15.95
CA VAL A 109 -5.10 -15.20 16.09
C VAL A 109 -6.08 -14.03 16.24
N ALA A 110 -5.68 -12.93 16.89
CA ALA A 110 -6.48 -11.72 16.95
C ALA A 110 -6.59 -11.01 15.59
N LEU A 111 -5.53 -11.04 14.77
CA LEU A 111 -5.56 -10.48 13.41
C LEU A 111 -6.44 -11.31 12.47
N ASP A 112 -6.43 -12.63 12.59
CA ASP A 112 -7.38 -13.52 11.88
C ASP A 112 -8.83 -13.20 12.27
N LYS A 113 -9.06 -12.82 13.53
CA LYS A 113 -10.38 -12.39 13.99
C LYS A 113 -10.82 -11.08 13.34
N LEU A 114 -9.91 -10.11 13.11
CA LEU A 114 -10.24 -8.89 12.36
C LEU A 114 -10.73 -9.22 10.94
N TRP A 115 -10.10 -10.19 10.28
CA TRP A 115 -10.48 -10.61 8.93
C TRP A 115 -11.92 -11.14 8.89
N ALA A 116 -12.30 -11.97 9.87
CA ALA A 116 -13.66 -12.47 9.99
C ALA A 116 -14.71 -11.37 10.31
N LEU A 117 -14.28 -10.22 10.83
CA LEU A 117 -15.15 -9.11 11.23
C LEU A 117 -15.27 -8.00 10.18
N ASP A 118 -14.42 -8.03 9.16
CA ASP A 118 -14.42 -7.05 8.08
C ASP A 118 -15.60 -7.30 7.11
N PHE A 119 -16.80 -6.95 7.59
CA PHE A 119 -18.06 -7.06 6.85
C PHE A 119 -18.12 -6.10 5.65
N ASN A 120 -17.31 -5.04 5.67
CA ASN A 120 -17.26 -4.06 4.61
C ASN A 120 -16.29 -4.45 3.49
N ARG A 121 -15.51 -5.52 3.64
CA ARG A 121 -14.68 -6.09 2.57
C ARG A 121 -15.48 -6.30 1.29
N CYS A 122 -14.86 -5.93 0.18
CA CYS A 122 -15.34 -6.19 -1.18
C CYS A 122 -14.91 -7.59 -1.63
N ASN A 123 -15.80 -8.30 -2.30
CA ASN A 123 -15.56 -9.63 -2.83
C ASN A 123 -15.14 -9.57 -4.30
N PRO A 124 -14.02 -10.19 -4.69
CA PRO A 124 -13.64 -10.29 -6.10
C PRO A 124 -14.67 -11.10 -6.89
N GLY A 125 -14.86 -10.74 -8.16
CA GLY A 125 -15.89 -11.31 -9.04
C GLY A 125 -17.27 -10.67 -8.88
N SER A 126 -17.57 -10.08 -7.72
CA SER A 126 -18.85 -9.42 -7.44
C SER A 126 -18.69 -7.91 -7.35
N ASP A 127 -17.91 -7.42 -6.39
CA ASP A 127 -17.76 -5.99 -6.11
C ASP A 127 -16.69 -5.35 -7.00
N TYR A 128 -15.70 -6.13 -7.43
CA TYR A 128 -14.68 -5.74 -8.42
C TYR A 128 -14.18 -6.94 -9.21
N ASN A 129 -13.62 -6.70 -10.40
CA ASN A 129 -12.86 -7.68 -11.16
C ASN A 129 -11.51 -7.08 -11.57
N LEU A 130 -10.44 -7.86 -11.39
CA LEU A 130 -9.10 -7.46 -11.79
C LEU A 130 -8.77 -7.95 -13.22
N ASN A 131 -7.97 -7.17 -13.94
CA ASN A 131 -7.32 -7.52 -15.19
C ASN A 131 -5.81 -7.67 -14.94
N LEU A 132 -5.40 -8.86 -14.49
CA LEU A 132 -4.02 -9.12 -14.09
C LEU A 132 -3.00 -9.02 -15.23
N GLN A 133 -3.42 -9.23 -16.47
CA GLN A 133 -2.54 -9.17 -17.65
C GLN A 133 -1.31 -10.09 -17.50
N HIS A 134 -0.09 -9.59 -17.73
CA HIS A 134 1.13 -10.38 -17.64
C HIS A 134 1.90 -10.12 -16.35
N ASN A 135 2.75 -11.08 -15.99
CA ASN A 135 3.65 -10.91 -14.86
C ASN A 135 4.84 -10.03 -15.24
N THR A 136 5.38 -9.34 -14.25
CA THR A 136 6.68 -8.66 -14.31
C THR A 136 7.60 -9.16 -13.20
N PHE A 137 8.76 -8.54 -13.06
CA PHE A 137 9.76 -8.82 -12.03
C PHE A 137 10.16 -7.51 -11.36
N VAL A 138 10.64 -7.57 -10.11
CA VAL A 138 11.08 -6.38 -9.36
C VAL A 138 12.13 -5.56 -10.12
N SER A 139 13.04 -6.23 -10.84
CA SER A 139 14.07 -5.58 -11.68
C SER A 139 13.58 -5.22 -13.10
N GLY A 140 12.34 -5.57 -13.44
CA GLY A 140 11.73 -5.28 -14.73
C GLY A 140 11.33 -3.81 -14.83
N SER A 141 11.55 -3.21 -16.00
CA SER A 141 11.16 -1.84 -16.33
C SER A 141 10.19 -1.74 -17.52
N ARG A 142 9.93 -2.87 -18.18
CA ARG A 142 8.98 -2.95 -19.29
C ARG A 142 7.57 -3.03 -18.75
N ASP A 143 6.69 -2.24 -19.32
CA ASP A 143 5.26 -2.38 -19.09
C ASP A 143 4.78 -3.77 -19.57
N GLN A 144 4.18 -4.54 -18.65
CA GLN A 144 3.57 -5.84 -18.90
C GLN A 144 2.03 -5.78 -18.78
N ALA A 145 1.48 -4.58 -18.60
CA ALA A 145 0.07 -4.37 -18.34
C ALA A 145 -0.39 -3.04 -18.94
N SER A 146 -0.67 -3.02 -20.25
CA SER A 146 -1.09 -1.81 -20.95
C SER A 146 -2.52 -1.33 -20.62
N GLU A 147 -3.30 -2.14 -19.92
CA GLU A 147 -4.67 -1.83 -19.51
C GLU A 147 -4.75 -1.59 -17.98
N PRO A 148 -5.78 -0.91 -17.48
CA PRO A 148 -6.00 -0.76 -16.04
C PRO A 148 -6.11 -2.11 -15.31
N LEU A 149 -5.64 -2.16 -14.07
CA LEU A 149 -5.79 -3.30 -13.18
C LEU A 149 -7.25 -3.53 -12.81
N PHE A 150 -8.00 -2.48 -12.44
CA PHE A 150 -9.41 -2.63 -12.09
C PHE A 150 -10.29 -2.64 -13.34
N LYS A 151 -10.49 -3.84 -13.91
CA LYS A 151 -11.35 -4.06 -15.08
C LYS A 151 -12.77 -3.56 -14.86
N THR A 152 -13.35 -3.93 -13.72
CA THR A 152 -14.67 -3.46 -13.31
C THR A 152 -14.65 -3.14 -11.82
N ILE A 153 -15.12 -1.95 -11.48
CA ILE A 153 -15.43 -1.52 -10.13
C ILE A 153 -16.36 -0.30 -10.22
N ASP A 154 -17.53 -0.39 -9.60
CA ASP A 154 -18.45 0.74 -9.50
C ASP A 154 -18.14 1.54 -8.24
N VAL A 155 -17.16 2.42 -8.35
CA VAL A 155 -16.72 3.30 -7.25
C VAL A 155 -17.84 4.23 -6.76
N ASN A 156 -18.77 4.63 -7.64
CA ASN A 156 -19.87 5.50 -7.24
C ASN A 156 -20.81 4.76 -6.30
N SER A 157 -21.25 3.56 -6.68
CA SER A 157 -22.07 2.70 -5.83
C SER A 157 -21.33 2.28 -4.55
N LEU A 158 -20.04 1.95 -4.67
CA LEU A 158 -19.21 1.55 -3.54
C LEU A 158 -19.12 2.65 -2.48
N PHE A 159 -18.82 3.88 -2.88
CA PHE A 159 -18.68 5.00 -1.95
C PHE A 159 -20.04 5.54 -1.47
N ALA A 160 -21.11 5.38 -2.25
CA ALA A 160 -22.46 5.69 -1.78
C ALA A 160 -22.93 4.73 -0.68
N THR A 161 -22.53 3.45 -0.75
CA THR A 161 -23.03 2.40 0.15
C THR A 161 -22.12 2.13 1.35
N LYS A 162 -20.79 2.28 1.19
CA LYS A 162 -19.81 2.04 2.26
C LYS A 162 -19.24 3.36 2.78
N GLN A 163 -19.80 3.83 3.89
CA GLN A 163 -19.45 5.13 4.47
C GLN A 163 -17.97 5.25 4.86
N THR A 164 -17.34 4.18 5.38
CA THR A 164 -15.92 4.19 5.74
C THR A 164 -15.01 4.35 4.52
N PHE A 165 -15.40 3.76 3.38
CA PHE A 165 -14.67 3.89 2.11
C PHE A 165 -14.75 5.32 1.59
N ASN A 166 -15.96 5.89 1.58
CA ASN A 166 -16.17 7.28 1.18
C ASN A 166 -15.37 8.26 2.05
N ALA A 167 -15.45 8.11 3.37
CA ALA A 167 -14.71 8.95 4.29
C ALA A 167 -13.19 8.82 4.11
N PHE A 168 -12.68 7.61 3.88
CA PHE A 168 -11.27 7.40 3.54
C PHE A 168 -10.86 8.15 2.27
N VAL A 169 -11.62 7.98 1.18
CA VAL A 169 -11.31 8.61 -0.12
C VAL A 169 -11.36 10.14 -0.02
N GLN A 170 -12.27 10.70 0.79
CA GLN A 170 -12.32 12.14 1.04
C GLN A 170 -11.11 12.69 1.81
N LEU A 171 -10.34 11.84 2.48
CA LEU A 171 -9.09 12.26 3.12
C LEU A 171 -7.95 12.42 2.10
N LEU A 172 -7.93 11.62 1.03
CA LEU A 172 -6.81 11.55 0.08
C LEU A 172 -6.41 12.91 -0.53
N PRO A 173 -7.34 13.80 -0.93
CA PRO A 173 -6.99 15.10 -1.49
C PRO A 173 -6.24 16.03 -0.53
N ASN A 174 -6.25 15.74 0.78
CA ASN A 174 -5.56 16.55 1.79
C ASN A 174 -4.07 16.26 1.91
N PHE A 175 -3.55 15.25 1.21
CA PHE A 175 -2.16 14.79 1.29
C PHE A 175 -1.41 15.13 0.01
N ILE A 176 -0.16 15.54 0.17
CA ILE A 176 0.69 15.99 -0.94
C ILE A 176 1.72 14.90 -1.21
N ALA A 177 1.75 14.37 -2.43
CA ALA A 177 2.67 13.28 -2.76
C ALA A 177 4.15 13.69 -2.64
N GLU A 178 4.49 14.97 -2.86
CA GLU A 178 5.85 15.47 -2.73
C GLU A 178 6.22 15.74 -1.27
N ASP A 179 7.36 15.19 -0.83
CA ASP A 179 7.83 15.40 0.52
C ASP A 179 8.38 16.83 0.78
N GLY A 180 8.43 17.20 2.06
CA GLY A 180 9.03 18.47 2.50
C GLY A 180 8.18 19.72 2.23
N ILE A 181 6.92 19.57 1.84
CA ILE A 181 5.94 20.65 1.79
C ILE A 181 5.17 20.65 3.11
N ALA A 182 5.21 21.76 3.85
CA ALA A 182 4.49 21.86 5.11
C ALA A 182 2.98 21.75 4.88
N GLU A 183 2.35 20.76 5.51
CA GLU A 183 0.91 20.59 5.50
C GLU A 183 0.23 21.68 6.35
N VAL A 184 -0.88 22.22 5.85
CA VAL A 184 -1.70 23.17 6.61
C VAL A 184 -2.88 22.42 7.21
N MET A 185 -2.91 22.32 8.55
CA MET A 185 -4.07 21.79 9.25
C MET A 185 -5.22 22.80 9.19
N SER A 186 -6.20 22.54 8.33
CA SER A 186 -7.45 23.28 8.28
C SER A 186 -8.51 22.64 9.19
N GLN A 187 -9.48 23.44 9.65
CA GLN A 187 -10.62 22.92 10.42
C GLN A 187 -11.41 21.87 9.63
N LYS A 188 -11.51 22.06 8.30
CA LYS A 188 -12.15 21.11 7.38
C LYS A 188 -11.44 19.76 7.41
N ARG A 189 -10.11 19.74 7.24
CA ARG A 189 -9.30 18.52 7.31
C ARG A 189 -9.44 17.83 8.67
N THR A 190 -9.33 18.57 9.78
CA THR A 190 -9.53 17.99 11.12
C THR A 190 -10.93 17.39 11.29
N ASN A 191 -11.98 18.04 10.77
CA ASN A 191 -13.34 17.51 10.84
C ASN A 191 -13.49 16.21 10.02
N GLN A 192 -12.92 16.15 8.82
CA GLN A 192 -12.93 14.94 7.98
C GLN A 192 -12.19 13.78 8.68
N GLN A 193 -11.02 14.04 9.27
CA GLN A 193 -10.25 13.03 10.01
C GLN A 193 -11.03 12.49 11.22
N LYS A 194 -11.65 13.38 12.00
CA LYS A 194 -12.49 12.97 13.14
C LYS A 194 -13.72 12.17 12.68
N GLN A 195 -14.38 12.61 11.61
CA GLN A 195 -15.51 11.88 11.04
C GLN A 195 -15.10 10.48 10.56
N PHE A 196 -13.94 10.35 9.92
CA PHE A 196 -13.39 9.05 9.55
C PHE A 196 -13.17 8.16 10.78
N ILE A 197 -12.56 8.68 11.86
CA ILE A 197 -12.40 7.95 13.13
C ILE A 197 -13.75 7.51 13.73
N GLU A 198 -14.77 8.36 13.72
CA GLU A 198 -16.12 7.98 14.18
C GLU A 198 -16.72 6.84 13.37
N LEU A 199 -16.61 6.93 12.03
CA LEU A 199 -17.15 5.91 11.13
C LEU A 199 -16.45 4.57 11.30
N VAL A 200 -15.11 4.54 11.32
CA VAL A 200 -14.37 3.29 11.54
C VAL A 200 -14.63 2.74 12.94
N TYR A 201 -14.72 3.58 13.97
CA TYR A 201 -15.03 3.14 15.34
C TYR A 201 -16.40 2.46 15.45
N SER A 202 -17.37 2.86 14.63
CA SER A 202 -18.71 2.24 14.62
C SER A 202 -18.73 0.80 14.08
N THR A 203 -17.64 0.33 13.47
CA THR A 203 -17.55 -1.00 12.84
C THR A 203 -17.23 -2.11 13.85
N PRO A 204 -17.67 -3.36 13.60
CA PRO A 204 -17.30 -4.50 14.44
C PRO A 204 -15.78 -4.71 14.57
N VAL A 205 -15.02 -4.41 13.50
CA VAL A 205 -13.56 -4.51 13.46
C VAL A 205 -12.92 -3.61 14.51
N MET A 206 -13.27 -2.32 14.52
CA MET A 206 -12.67 -1.37 15.44
C MET A 206 -13.22 -1.50 16.87
N GLN A 207 -14.49 -1.90 17.02
CA GLN A 207 -15.06 -2.21 18.33
C GLN A 207 -14.39 -3.44 18.97
N TYR A 208 -14.08 -4.48 18.19
CA TYR A 208 -13.27 -5.61 18.65
C TYR A 208 -11.86 -5.16 19.04
N THR A 209 -11.22 -4.35 18.19
CA THR A 209 -9.88 -3.79 18.42
C THR A 209 -9.82 -3.03 19.74
N HIS A 210 -10.81 -2.18 20.01
CA HIS A 210 -10.92 -1.44 21.27
C HIS A 210 -11.01 -2.39 22.47
N LYS A 211 -11.89 -3.39 22.42
CA LYS A 211 -12.03 -4.40 23.49
C LYS A 211 -10.76 -5.22 23.69
N TYR A 212 -10.06 -5.57 22.62
CA TYR A 212 -8.78 -6.25 22.65
C TYR A 212 -7.74 -5.42 23.41
N LEU A 213 -7.61 -4.14 23.06
CA LEU A 213 -6.63 -3.24 23.67
C LEU A 213 -6.97 -2.92 25.14
N ILE A 214 -8.26 -2.79 25.49
CA ILE A 214 -8.70 -2.71 26.89
C ILE A 214 -8.23 -3.92 27.68
N ALA A 215 -8.49 -5.14 27.18
CA ALA A 215 -8.09 -6.38 27.86
C ALA A 215 -6.56 -6.54 27.98
N LYS A 216 -5.80 -5.86 27.11
CA LYS A 216 -4.34 -5.75 27.17
C LYS A 216 -3.82 -4.58 28.02
N ASN A 217 -4.70 -3.76 28.58
CA ASN A 217 -4.37 -2.51 29.29
C ASN A 217 -3.62 -1.49 28.42
N LEU A 218 -3.95 -1.43 27.12
CA LEU A 218 -3.33 -0.55 26.12
C LEU A 218 -4.29 0.53 25.59
N ALA A 219 -5.56 0.50 26.01
CA ALA A 219 -6.58 1.50 25.71
C ALA A 219 -7.45 1.75 26.95
N ASP A 220 -8.00 2.95 27.04
CA ASP A 220 -8.99 3.31 28.06
C ASP A 220 -10.33 2.62 27.77
N HIS A 221 -11.19 2.45 28.78
CA HIS A 221 -12.54 1.91 28.58
C HIS A 221 -13.48 2.91 27.89
N ASP A 222 -13.20 4.21 28.02
CA ASP A 222 -13.98 5.29 27.39
C ASP A 222 -13.73 5.32 25.86
N PRO A 223 -14.76 5.07 25.04
CA PRO A 223 -14.69 5.20 23.58
C PRO A 223 -14.11 6.52 23.09
N THR A 224 -14.35 7.62 23.80
CA THR A 224 -13.87 8.95 23.42
C THR A 224 -12.35 9.00 23.49
N ARG A 225 -11.76 8.49 24.58
CA ARG A 225 -10.31 8.43 24.77
C ARG A 225 -9.63 7.49 23.79
N PHE A 226 -10.28 6.37 23.44
CA PHE A 226 -9.75 5.48 22.42
C PHE A 226 -9.78 6.11 21.02
N LYS A 227 -10.83 6.85 20.67
CA LYS A 227 -10.88 7.63 19.42
C LYS A 227 -9.80 8.71 19.38
N ASP A 228 -9.55 9.40 20.50
CA ASP A 228 -8.43 10.34 20.63
C ASP A 228 -7.07 9.65 20.47
N GLN A 229 -6.91 8.45 21.03
CA GLN A 229 -5.71 7.62 20.84
C GLN A 229 -5.50 7.25 19.37
N LEU A 230 -6.55 6.80 18.67
CA LEU A 230 -6.48 6.52 17.24
C LEU A 230 -6.11 7.77 16.44
N TYR A 231 -6.72 8.92 16.76
CA TYR A 231 -6.37 10.19 16.14
C TYR A 231 -4.89 10.54 16.38
N GLY A 232 -4.39 10.38 17.60
CA GLY A 232 -2.99 10.61 17.97
C GLY A 232 -1.98 9.68 17.27
N ILE A 233 -2.37 8.44 16.99
CA ILE A 233 -1.55 7.48 16.25
C ILE A 233 -1.50 7.85 14.76
N TRP A 234 -2.66 8.11 14.17
CA TRP A 234 -2.82 8.16 12.71
C TRP A 234 -2.73 9.55 12.10
N PHE A 235 -3.23 10.58 12.78
CA PHE A 235 -3.43 11.93 12.22
C PHE A 235 -2.66 13.03 12.93
N GLU A 236 -2.12 12.80 14.12
CA GLU A 236 -1.24 13.78 14.76
C GLU A 236 0.01 13.98 13.90
N LEU A 237 0.23 15.23 13.49
CA LEU A 237 1.41 15.60 12.72
C LEU A 237 2.66 15.47 13.57
N TYR A 238 3.72 14.94 12.98
CA TYR A 238 5.04 14.92 13.56
C TYR A 238 6.09 15.42 12.58
N LYS A 239 7.29 15.71 13.08
CA LYS A 239 8.43 16.18 12.27
C LYS A 239 9.26 15.01 11.75
N ARG A 240 9.45 14.88 10.43
CA ARG A 240 10.44 13.99 9.79
C ARG A 240 11.52 14.73 9.01
N VAL A 241 11.16 15.71 8.19
CA VAL A 241 12.09 16.57 7.41
C VAL A 241 11.95 18.03 7.85
N VAL A 242 10.72 18.52 7.95
CA VAL A 242 10.35 19.85 8.46
C VAL A 242 9.40 19.74 9.66
N GLN A 243 9.29 20.78 10.48
CA GLN A 243 8.42 20.73 11.66
C GLN A 243 6.95 20.51 11.25
N ASN A 244 6.31 19.47 11.80
CA ASN A 244 4.91 19.09 11.57
C ASN A 244 4.59 18.82 10.08
N ASP A 245 5.37 17.95 9.43
CA ASP A 245 5.29 17.77 7.98
C ASP A 245 4.45 16.58 7.52
N THR A 246 4.17 15.60 8.39
CA THR A 246 3.47 14.38 7.96
C THR A 246 2.81 13.64 9.13
N CYS A 247 1.97 12.65 8.82
CA CYS A 247 1.36 11.73 9.78
C CYS A 247 1.44 10.26 9.33
N ALA A 248 1.15 9.34 10.24
CA ALA A 248 1.19 7.91 9.92
C ALA A 248 0.18 7.50 8.84
N PHE A 249 -0.98 8.17 8.78
CA PHE A 249 -1.98 7.91 7.76
C PHE A 249 -1.43 8.21 6.37
N GLU A 250 -0.77 9.35 6.18
CA GLU A 250 -0.18 9.76 4.90
C GLU A 250 0.82 8.70 4.39
N HIS A 251 1.82 8.36 5.20
CA HIS A 251 2.86 7.38 4.83
C HIS A 251 2.34 5.97 4.56
N THR A 252 1.27 5.57 5.24
CA THR A 252 0.72 4.22 5.17
C THR A 252 -0.27 4.10 4.00
N PHE A 253 -1.15 5.08 3.86
CA PHE A 253 -2.33 4.98 3.01
C PHE A 253 -2.28 5.88 1.77
N ALA A 254 -1.79 7.12 1.88
CA ALA A 254 -1.73 8.04 0.74
C ALA A 254 -0.52 7.80 -0.16
N GLY A 255 0.64 7.49 0.44
CA GLY A 255 1.91 7.30 -0.26
C GLY A 255 2.61 8.62 -0.58
N GLU A 256 3.93 8.53 -0.85
CA GLU A 256 4.81 9.67 -1.08
C GLU A 256 5.78 9.39 -2.22
N ILE A 257 6.29 10.47 -2.82
CA ILE A 257 7.37 10.46 -3.79
C ILE A 257 8.54 11.25 -3.21
N ARG A 258 9.68 10.58 -3.07
CA ARG A 258 10.92 11.17 -2.59
C ARG A 258 12.05 10.81 -3.55
N ASN A 259 12.74 11.81 -4.10
CA ASN A 259 13.85 11.62 -5.04
C ASN A 259 13.49 10.69 -6.23
N ASN A 260 12.28 10.84 -6.79
CA ASN A 260 11.75 10.00 -7.87
C ASN A 260 11.51 8.53 -7.46
N ASP A 261 11.53 8.21 -6.17
CA ASP A 261 11.13 6.92 -5.63
C ASP A 261 9.74 7.03 -5.00
N VAL A 262 8.83 6.15 -5.38
CA VAL A 262 7.54 5.99 -4.71
C VAL A 262 7.74 5.20 -3.40
N ILE A 263 7.50 5.84 -2.27
CA ILE A 263 7.61 5.27 -0.92
C ILE A 263 6.21 5.19 -0.30
N GLY A 264 5.89 4.09 0.38
CA GLY A 264 4.51 3.85 0.81
C GLY A 264 3.64 3.54 -0.42
N PHE A 265 2.37 3.96 -0.45
CA PHE A 265 1.42 3.64 -1.51
C PHE A 265 1.11 2.14 -1.62
N HIS A 266 0.56 1.58 -0.54
CA HIS A 266 0.19 0.15 -0.41
C HIS A 266 -1.31 -0.08 -0.30
N ASN A 267 -2.13 0.98 -0.36
CA ASN A 267 -3.56 0.89 -0.19
C ASN A 267 -4.31 0.84 -1.52
N TRP A 268 -5.20 -0.13 -1.65
CA TRP A 268 -5.90 -0.39 -2.90
C TRP A 268 -6.95 0.69 -3.25
N LEU A 269 -7.56 1.34 -2.24
CA LEU A 269 -8.50 2.44 -2.50
C LEU A 269 -7.77 3.65 -3.06
N THR A 270 -6.63 4.01 -2.46
CA THR A 270 -5.74 5.04 -3.03
C THR A 270 -5.36 4.68 -4.46
N PHE A 271 -5.01 3.41 -4.71
CA PHE A 271 -4.64 2.97 -6.06
C PHE A 271 -5.80 3.10 -7.04
N VAL A 272 -7.02 2.68 -6.69
CA VAL A 272 -8.22 2.81 -7.53
C VAL A 272 -8.49 4.28 -7.89
N VAL A 273 -8.36 5.18 -6.92
CA VAL A 273 -8.56 6.62 -7.13
C VAL A 273 -7.51 7.19 -8.08
N GLU A 274 -6.24 6.84 -7.87
CA GLU A 274 -5.13 7.33 -8.70
C GLU A 274 -5.12 6.71 -10.11
N GLU A 275 -5.51 5.44 -10.26
CA GLU A 275 -5.62 4.75 -11.56
C GLU A 275 -6.75 5.38 -12.39
N LYS A 276 -7.92 5.63 -11.78
CA LYS A 276 -9.03 6.32 -12.45
C LYS A 276 -8.70 7.75 -12.86
N ALA A 277 -7.82 8.41 -12.10
CA ALA A 277 -7.31 9.74 -12.45
C ALA A 277 -6.19 9.72 -13.50
N GLY A 278 -5.74 8.54 -13.96
CA GLY A 278 -4.63 8.39 -14.90
C GLY A 278 -3.27 8.76 -14.29
N ARG A 279 -3.17 8.79 -12.96
CA ARG A 279 -1.93 9.15 -12.23
C ARG A 279 -1.19 7.93 -11.72
N ALA A 280 -1.88 6.82 -11.45
CA ALA A 280 -1.26 5.53 -11.19
C ALA A 280 -1.45 4.61 -12.39
N ASP A 281 -0.44 3.78 -12.65
CA ASP A 281 -0.38 2.91 -13.82
C ASP A 281 0.18 1.55 -13.39
N TYR A 282 -0.63 0.51 -13.53
CA TYR A 282 -0.27 -0.87 -13.18
C TYR A 282 0.67 -1.45 -14.24
N ARG A 283 1.77 -2.08 -13.82
CA ARG A 283 2.82 -2.59 -14.74
C ARG A 283 2.95 -4.10 -14.81
N GLY A 284 2.09 -4.83 -14.10
CA GLY A 284 2.10 -6.28 -14.04
C GLY A 284 2.26 -6.82 -12.61
N TYR A 285 1.82 -8.06 -12.41
CA TYR A 285 1.89 -8.71 -11.10
C TYR A 285 3.27 -9.35 -10.91
N ILE A 286 3.72 -9.40 -9.66
CA ILE A 286 4.92 -10.13 -9.27
C ILE A 286 4.50 -11.54 -8.91
N LYS A 287 5.11 -12.53 -9.58
CA LYS A 287 4.87 -13.94 -9.28
C LYS A 287 5.31 -14.28 -7.86
N PRO A 288 4.53 -15.06 -7.10
CA PRO A 288 5.03 -15.72 -5.90
C PRO A 288 6.27 -16.56 -6.23
N LYS A 289 7.25 -16.62 -5.33
CA LYS A 289 8.37 -17.56 -5.49
C LYS A 289 7.86 -19.01 -5.35
N SER A 290 8.54 -19.90 -6.07
CA SER A 290 8.37 -21.37 -6.18
C SER A 290 7.24 -22.06 -5.40
N GLY A 291 6.44 -22.89 -6.07
CA GLY A 291 5.52 -23.86 -5.44
C GLY A 291 4.10 -23.33 -5.18
N LYS A 292 3.91 -22.01 -5.14
CA LYS A 292 2.59 -21.37 -5.02
C LYS A 292 1.93 -21.17 -6.38
N SER A 293 0.60 -21.28 -6.43
CA SER A 293 -0.19 -21.05 -7.64
C SER A 293 -0.04 -19.60 -8.14
N LEU A 294 -0.18 -19.41 -9.46
CA LEU A 294 -0.26 -18.06 -10.03
C LEU A 294 -1.52 -17.35 -9.52
N PRO A 295 -1.46 -16.02 -9.32
CA PRO A 295 -2.63 -15.26 -8.89
C PRO A 295 -3.73 -15.36 -9.95
N THR A 296 -4.95 -15.55 -9.48
CA THR A 296 -6.16 -15.65 -10.30
C THR A 296 -6.89 -14.32 -10.42
N GLY A 297 -6.60 -13.38 -9.52
CA GLY A 297 -7.28 -12.09 -9.40
C GLY A 297 -8.45 -12.14 -8.41
N ASN A 298 -8.64 -13.29 -7.75
CA ASN A 298 -9.63 -13.49 -6.69
C ASN A 298 -9.01 -13.51 -5.29
N GLU A 299 -7.70 -13.29 -5.18
CA GLU A 299 -6.99 -13.16 -3.92
C GLU A 299 -7.07 -11.71 -3.42
N HIS A 300 -7.21 -11.53 -2.10
CA HIS A 300 -7.13 -10.21 -1.48
C HIS A 300 -5.69 -9.79 -1.20
N VAL A 301 -4.68 -10.61 -1.49
CA VAL A 301 -3.26 -10.22 -1.36
C VAL A 301 -2.54 -10.43 -2.68
N LEU A 302 -2.06 -9.34 -3.28
CA LEU A 302 -1.26 -9.37 -4.50
C LEU A 302 -0.03 -8.49 -4.39
N SER A 303 1.07 -8.95 -4.99
CA SER A 303 2.27 -8.13 -5.21
C SER A 303 2.25 -7.60 -6.63
N LEU A 304 2.32 -6.28 -6.78
CA LEU A 304 2.17 -5.56 -8.03
C LEU A 304 3.38 -4.65 -8.26
N GLN A 305 3.75 -4.45 -9.53
CA GLN A 305 4.57 -3.33 -9.95
C GLN A 305 3.65 -2.24 -10.48
N LEU A 306 3.97 -0.98 -10.20
CA LEU A 306 3.20 0.17 -10.66
C LEU A 306 4.10 1.36 -10.89
N SER A 307 3.62 2.35 -11.62
CA SER A 307 4.16 3.71 -11.56
C SER A 307 3.12 4.67 -11.01
N TRP A 308 3.58 5.74 -10.37
CA TRP A 308 2.73 6.79 -9.84
C TRP A 308 3.32 8.15 -10.19
N LYS A 309 2.54 8.98 -10.87
CA LYS A 309 2.94 10.31 -11.36
C LYS A 309 4.25 10.29 -12.17
N GLY A 310 4.51 9.18 -12.87
CA GLY A 310 5.69 8.97 -13.70
C GLY A 310 6.82 8.18 -13.04
N ASP A 311 6.81 8.03 -11.71
CA ASP A 311 7.86 7.34 -10.96
C ASP A 311 7.51 5.87 -10.73
N LEU A 312 8.47 4.97 -10.98
CA LEU A 312 8.27 3.52 -10.86
C LEU A 312 8.38 3.08 -9.40
N LYS A 313 7.40 2.29 -8.95
CA LYS A 313 7.49 1.49 -7.73
C LYS A 313 7.77 0.03 -8.10
N PRO A 314 8.99 -0.50 -7.85
CA PRO A 314 9.40 -1.82 -8.33
C PRO A 314 8.52 -2.97 -7.84
N VAL A 315 8.03 -2.86 -6.61
CA VAL A 315 7.11 -3.84 -6.00
C VAL A 315 6.30 -3.18 -4.88
N SER A 316 5.04 -3.57 -4.79
CA SER A 316 4.13 -3.21 -3.72
C SER A 316 3.16 -4.36 -3.50
N SER A 317 3.12 -4.89 -2.27
CA SER A 317 2.05 -5.79 -1.87
C SER A 317 0.85 -4.97 -1.40
N PHE A 318 -0.34 -5.35 -1.86
CA PHE A 318 -1.61 -4.72 -1.55
C PHE A 318 -2.54 -5.72 -0.88
N LEU A 319 -3.30 -5.24 0.09
CA LEU A 319 -4.54 -5.86 0.52
C LEU A 319 -5.67 -5.33 -0.37
N ILE A 320 -6.10 -6.08 -1.37
CA ILE A 320 -7.12 -5.65 -2.33
C ILE A 320 -8.51 -5.99 -1.79
N GLY A 321 -9.45 -5.04 -1.87
CA GLY A 321 -10.85 -5.24 -1.49
C GLY A 321 -11.14 -5.10 0.00
N VAL A 322 -10.12 -5.13 0.88
CA VAL A 322 -10.30 -4.97 2.33
C VAL A 322 -10.83 -3.58 2.70
N SER A 323 -11.52 -3.46 3.83
CA SER A 323 -11.99 -2.14 4.27
C SER A 323 -10.89 -1.27 4.89
N PRO A 324 -11.05 0.07 4.88
CA PRO A 324 -10.15 0.98 5.60
C PRO A 324 -10.02 0.64 7.09
N GLU A 325 -11.13 0.30 7.76
CA GLU A 325 -11.14 -0.06 9.17
C GLU A 325 -10.38 -1.36 9.46
N TYR A 326 -10.33 -2.31 8.52
CA TYR A 326 -9.51 -3.52 8.65
C TYR A 326 -8.02 -3.19 8.67
N GLU A 327 -7.50 -2.49 7.65
CA GLU A 327 -6.08 -2.12 7.62
C GLU A 327 -5.70 -1.23 8.81
N LEU A 328 -6.54 -0.25 9.14
CA LEU A 328 -6.31 0.64 10.27
C LEU A 328 -6.23 -0.15 11.60
N ALA A 329 -7.14 -1.10 11.82
CA ALA A 329 -7.12 -1.96 13.00
C ALA A 329 -5.92 -2.91 13.03
N LEU A 330 -5.62 -3.55 11.89
CA LEU A 330 -4.49 -4.47 11.71
C LEU A 330 -3.17 -3.80 12.11
N TYR A 331 -2.89 -2.63 11.52
CA TYR A 331 -1.67 -1.89 11.79
C TYR A 331 -1.66 -1.28 13.20
N THR A 332 -2.81 -0.87 13.75
CA THR A 332 -2.91 -0.38 15.14
C THR A 332 -2.57 -1.47 16.15
N LEU A 333 -3.13 -2.68 15.99
CA LEU A 333 -2.81 -3.81 16.88
C LEU A 333 -1.33 -4.19 16.77
N CYS A 334 -0.79 -4.30 15.56
CA CYS A 334 0.64 -4.56 15.37
C CYS A 334 1.49 -3.47 15.99
N PHE A 335 1.13 -2.19 15.85
CA PHE A 335 1.87 -1.08 16.43
C PHE A 335 1.92 -1.13 17.96
N LEU A 336 0.77 -1.30 18.63
CA LEU A 336 0.64 -1.21 20.09
C LEU A 336 1.02 -2.51 20.82
N VAL A 337 0.80 -3.66 20.19
CA VAL A 337 0.95 -4.99 20.82
C VAL A 337 2.17 -5.72 20.29
N GLY A 338 2.49 -5.52 19.02
CA GLY A 338 3.65 -6.13 18.38
C GLY A 338 4.96 -5.59 18.93
N LYS A 339 6.01 -6.40 18.83
CA LYS A 339 7.35 -6.02 19.27
C LYS A 339 8.08 -5.29 18.16
N ASP A 340 9.01 -4.43 18.56
CA ASP A 340 9.84 -3.74 17.60
C ASP A 340 10.81 -4.71 16.90
N GLY A 341 10.96 -4.57 15.58
CA GLY A 341 11.77 -5.48 14.76
C GLY A 341 11.18 -6.87 14.50
N GLU A 342 9.99 -7.20 15.03
CA GLU A 342 9.29 -8.46 14.74
C GLU A 342 8.07 -8.22 13.84
N ASN A 343 8.03 -8.89 12.68
CA ASN A 343 6.86 -8.91 11.80
C ASN A 343 5.82 -9.92 12.33
N VAL A 344 4.55 -9.64 12.07
CA VAL A 344 3.45 -10.54 12.49
C VAL A 344 2.95 -11.33 11.29
N GLN A 345 3.01 -12.66 11.37
CA GLN A 345 2.52 -13.51 10.28
C GLN A 345 0.99 -13.58 10.26
N LEU A 346 0.45 -13.70 9.05
CA LEU A 346 -0.98 -13.78 8.75
C LEU A 346 -1.19 -14.69 7.52
N VAL A 347 -2.35 -15.33 7.42
CA VAL A 347 -2.75 -16.03 6.20
C VAL A 347 -4.07 -15.45 5.69
N ILE A 348 -4.06 -14.85 4.51
CA ILE A 348 -5.27 -14.32 3.85
C ILE A 348 -5.46 -15.08 2.54
N ASP A 349 -6.63 -15.68 2.34
CA ASP A 349 -6.96 -16.50 1.15
C ASP A 349 -5.91 -17.59 0.83
N GLY A 350 -5.30 -18.17 1.86
CA GLY A 350 -4.22 -19.14 1.71
C GLY A 350 -2.87 -18.53 1.31
N VAL A 351 -2.78 -17.21 1.19
CA VAL A 351 -1.53 -16.47 1.00
C VAL A 351 -0.92 -16.14 2.36
N GLU A 352 0.21 -16.77 2.66
CA GLU A 352 1.03 -16.42 3.82
C GLU A 352 1.66 -15.04 3.62
N CYS A 353 1.49 -14.18 4.62
CA CYS A 353 1.93 -12.81 4.61
C CYS A 353 2.55 -12.42 5.95
N GLU A 354 3.29 -11.32 5.94
CA GLU A 354 3.76 -10.63 7.13
C GLU A 354 3.21 -9.21 7.16
N VAL A 355 2.76 -8.78 8.33
CA VAL A 355 2.45 -7.39 8.63
C VAL A 355 3.71 -6.73 9.15
N VAL A 356 4.19 -5.73 8.41
CA VAL A 356 5.37 -4.94 8.74
C VAL A 356 4.92 -3.59 9.28
N VAL A 357 5.39 -3.23 10.47
CA VAL A 357 5.16 -1.89 11.06
C VAL A 357 6.50 -1.30 11.46
N HIS A 358 6.95 -0.30 10.68
CA HIS A 358 8.16 0.46 11.00
C HIS A 358 7.83 1.52 12.04
N ARG A 359 8.53 1.47 13.16
CA ARG A 359 8.41 2.44 14.26
C ARG A 359 9.59 3.38 14.26
N PHE A 360 9.37 4.60 14.71
CA PHE A 360 10.46 5.50 15.06
C PHE A 360 10.05 6.32 16.28
N THR A 361 11.03 6.82 17.04
CA THR A 361 10.78 7.60 18.25
C THR A 361 11.16 9.05 18.01
N ASN A 362 10.32 9.97 18.46
CA ASN A 362 10.61 11.41 18.51
C ASN A 362 10.23 11.97 19.89
N HIS A 363 10.28 13.30 20.03
CA HIS A 363 9.98 13.98 21.30
C HIS A 363 8.55 13.75 21.82
N SER A 364 7.58 13.43 20.96
CA SER A 364 6.20 13.11 21.35
C SER A 364 5.95 11.61 21.52
N GLY A 365 7.00 10.78 21.40
CA GLY A 365 6.95 9.34 21.66
C GLY A 365 7.19 8.49 20.42
N VAL A 366 6.79 7.22 20.53
CA VAL A 366 6.88 6.25 19.42
C VAL A 366 5.78 6.53 18.41
N LYS A 367 6.11 6.55 17.13
CA LYS A 367 5.20 6.81 16.01
C LYS A 367 5.32 5.71 14.95
N ILE A 368 4.24 5.49 14.20
CA ILE A 368 4.26 4.64 13.00
C ILE A 368 4.90 5.46 11.89
N GLY A 369 6.01 4.95 11.35
CA GLY A 369 6.69 5.52 10.20
C GLY A 369 6.18 5.02 8.87
N SER A 370 5.76 3.75 8.82
CA SER A 370 5.05 3.11 7.70
C SER A 370 4.52 1.77 8.19
N ALA A 371 3.38 1.33 7.65
CA ALA A 371 2.87 -0.01 7.83
C ALA A 371 2.41 -0.57 6.47
N TYR A 372 2.64 -1.86 6.24
CA TYR A 372 2.20 -2.56 5.02
C TYR A 372 2.27 -4.06 5.23
N VAL A 373 1.67 -4.82 4.31
CA VAL A 373 1.84 -6.27 4.24
C VAL A 373 2.91 -6.65 3.24
N THR A 374 3.56 -7.80 3.42
CA THR A 374 4.44 -8.44 2.44
C THR A 374 4.07 -9.91 2.30
N ILE A 375 4.07 -10.44 1.08
CA ILE A 375 3.84 -11.88 0.87
C ILE A 375 5.08 -12.65 1.32
N LEU A 376 4.88 -13.68 2.14
CA LEU A 376 5.93 -14.59 2.55
C LEU A 376 6.33 -15.48 1.36
N GLU A 377 7.59 -15.35 0.97
CA GLU A 377 8.22 -16.23 0.03
C GLU A 377 8.68 -17.50 0.74
N ASP A 378 8.43 -18.67 0.13
CA ASP A 378 8.96 -19.92 0.65
C ASP A 378 10.47 -19.78 0.80
N GLN A 379 10.95 -19.89 2.04
CA GLN A 379 12.37 -19.97 2.38
C GLN A 379 12.86 -21.37 1.95
N GLY A 380 12.89 -21.65 0.65
CA GLY A 380 13.87 -22.57 0.10
C GLY A 380 15.21 -22.05 0.60
N HIS A 381 15.92 -22.83 1.41
CA HIS A 381 17.15 -22.44 2.10
C HIS A 381 18.20 -21.89 1.11
N GLY A 382 18.07 -20.62 0.76
CA GLY A 382 19.09 -19.76 0.21
C GLY A 382 19.65 -19.05 1.40
N ALA A 383 20.70 -19.63 1.97
CA ALA A 383 21.40 -19.10 3.12
C ALA A 383 21.80 -17.65 2.88
N PHE A 384 21.02 -16.67 3.36
CA PHE A 384 21.51 -15.33 3.71
C PHE A 384 20.53 -14.47 4.53
N THR A 385 19.61 -15.03 5.31
CA THR A 385 18.86 -14.22 6.30
C THR A 385 18.46 -15.03 7.53
N SER A 386 19.44 -15.39 8.35
CA SER A 386 19.25 -15.58 9.79
C SER A 386 20.62 -15.61 10.47
N GLY A 387 20.97 -14.50 11.12
CA GLY A 387 21.88 -14.46 12.27
C GLY A 387 23.19 -15.26 12.25
N ILE A 388 23.86 -15.46 11.10
CA ILE A 388 25.23 -15.99 11.13
C ILE A 388 26.11 -14.93 11.79
N PRO A 389 26.72 -15.18 12.96
CA PRO A 389 27.66 -14.26 13.56
C PRO A 389 28.76 -13.96 12.53
N ILE A 390 29.12 -12.69 12.34
CA ILE A 390 30.13 -12.24 11.37
C ILE A 390 31.43 -13.07 11.45
N ALA A 391 31.76 -13.59 12.64
CA ALA A 391 32.90 -14.48 12.87
C ALA A 391 32.82 -15.84 12.16
N GLU A 392 31.62 -16.43 11.99
CA GLU A 392 31.42 -17.69 11.26
C GLU A 392 31.52 -17.48 9.75
N LEU A 393 31.10 -16.32 9.25
CA LEU A 393 31.27 -15.92 7.84
C LEU A 393 32.76 -15.72 7.48
N ASP A 394 33.55 -15.09 8.37
CA ASP A 394 34.99 -14.87 8.17
C ASP A 394 35.78 -16.19 8.21
N THR A 395 35.36 -17.15 9.04
CA THR A 395 35.95 -18.50 9.15
C THR A 395 35.67 -19.35 7.90
N ALA A 396 34.44 -19.30 7.38
CA ALA A 396 34.05 -20.00 6.15
C ALA A 396 34.78 -19.47 4.90
N ILE A 397 34.98 -18.16 4.82
CA ILE A 397 35.69 -17.50 3.71
C ILE A 397 37.19 -17.79 3.76
N THR A 398 37.81 -17.74 4.95
CA THR A 398 39.26 -17.99 5.11
C THR A 398 39.63 -19.47 4.99
N GLY A 399 38.74 -20.37 5.42
CA GLY A 399 38.91 -21.82 5.36
C GLY A 399 38.63 -22.45 3.99
N SER A 400 37.98 -21.74 3.06
CA SER A 400 37.68 -22.26 1.72
C SER A 400 38.95 -22.56 0.92
N LYS A 401 39.07 -23.80 0.44
CA LYS A 401 40.19 -24.26 -0.41
C LYS A 401 39.98 -23.92 -1.90
N ASP A 402 38.77 -23.47 -2.27
CA ASP A 402 38.36 -23.21 -3.67
C ASP A 402 38.62 -21.78 -4.15
N LEU A 403 39.18 -20.91 -3.31
CA LEU A 403 39.53 -19.54 -3.68
C LEU A 403 41.03 -19.45 -3.99
N SER A 404 41.35 -19.04 -5.23
CA SER A 404 42.72 -18.75 -5.66
C SER A 404 43.32 -17.58 -4.86
N GLY A 405 44.65 -17.54 -4.72
CA GLY A 405 45.36 -16.58 -3.86
C GLY A 405 45.07 -15.10 -4.15
N VAL A 406 44.69 -14.75 -5.38
CA VAL A 406 44.32 -13.39 -5.78
C VAL A 406 42.93 -13.00 -5.24
N GLN A 407 41.98 -13.93 -5.22
CA GLN A 407 40.62 -13.69 -4.71
C GLN A 407 40.59 -13.61 -3.18
N LYS A 408 41.46 -14.35 -2.47
CA LYS A 408 41.61 -14.22 -1.01
C LYS A 408 42.13 -12.84 -0.59
N ASN A 409 43.05 -12.25 -1.34
CA ASN A 409 43.57 -10.90 -1.06
C ASN A 409 42.56 -9.78 -1.34
N CYS A 410 41.72 -9.91 -2.39
CA CYS A 410 40.65 -8.95 -2.64
C CYS A 410 39.59 -8.94 -1.53
N ILE A 411 39.35 -10.08 -0.87
CA ILE A 411 38.37 -10.18 0.21
C ILE A 411 38.95 -9.70 1.56
N GLN A 412 40.26 -9.82 1.80
CA GLN A 412 40.90 -9.24 3.00
C GLN A 412 40.72 -7.72 3.12
N HIS A 413 40.64 -7.00 1.99
CA HIS A 413 40.37 -5.55 1.97
C HIS A 413 38.90 -5.16 2.23
N LEU A 414 38.01 -6.15 2.39
CA LEU A 414 36.59 -5.97 2.73
C LEU A 414 36.28 -6.33 4.18
N ARG A 415 37.29 -6.57 5.03
CA ARG A 415 37.09 -6.70 6.48
C ARG A 415 36.53 -5.41 7.06
N ILE A 416 35.27 -5.45 7.45
CA ILE A 416 34.58 -4.34 8.11
C ILE A 416 34.64 -4.63 9.61
N ALA A 417 35.47 -3.86 10.32
CA ALA A 417 35.72 -4.06 11.74
C ALA A 417 34.57 -3.55 12.64
N ASP A 418 33.66 -2.73 12.11
CA ASP A 418 32.56 -2.11 12.85
C ASP A 418 31.40 -1.73 11.91
N SER A 419 30.16 -1.87 12.37
CA SER A 419 28.93 -1.60 11.63
C SER A 419 28.81 -0.13 11.18
N SER A 420 29.48 0.79 11.86
CA SER A 420 29.52 2.22 11.51
C SER A 420 30.24 2.52 10.17
N GLU A 421 31.14 1.64 9.72
CA GLU A 421 31.84 1.77 8.44
C GLU A 421 30.99 1.26 7.24
N LEU A 422 29.98 0.41 7.52
CA LEU A 422 29.03 -0.08 6.52
C LEU A 422 28.08 1.04 6.05
N GLU A 423 27.59 1.87 6.98
CA GLU A 423 26.73 3.03 6.68
C GLU A 423 27.49 4.13 5.91
N LYS A 424 28.76 4.38 6.25
CA LYS A 424 29.62 5.29 5.47
C LYS A 424 29.85 4.80 4.05
N LYS A 425 30.08 3.50 3.84
CA LYS A 425 30.24 2.93 2.49
C LYS A 425 28.93 2.96 1.69
N TYR A 426 27.77 2.74 2.31
CA TYR A 426 26.47 2.91 1.67
C TYR A 426 26.20 4.37 1.27
N THR A 427 26.65 5.33 2.07
CA THR A 427 26.55 6.76 1.78
C THR A 427 27.51 7.20 0.67
N VAL A 428 28.72 6.62 0.61
CA VAL A 428 29.71 6.88 -0.46
C VAL A 428 29.31 6.20 -1.77
N GLY A 429 28.72 5.01 -1.74
CA GLY A 429 28.17 4.33 -2.92
C GLY A 429 27.05 5.15 -3.60
N ARG A 430 26.21 5.83 -2.80
CA ARG A 430 25.21 6.79 -3.31
C ARG A 430 25.84 8.03 -3.96
N LYS A 431 26.96 8.54 -3.43
CA LYS A 431 27.69 9.69 -4.01
C LYS A 431 28.46 9.34 -5.29
N LEU A 432 28.99 8.13 -5.42
CA LEU A 432 29.68 7.68 -6.65
C LEU A 432 28.71 7.33 -7.78
N GLY A 433 27.52 6.79 -7.44
CA GLY A 433 26.44 6.59 -8.41
C GLY A 433 25.93 7.89 -9.06
N GLN A 434 26.05 9.03 -8.37
CA GLN A 434 25.72 10.35 -8.91
C GLN A 434 26.83 10.98 -9.76
N LEU A 435 28.08 10.55 -9.63
CA LEU A 435 29.21 11.05 -10.44
C LEU A 435 29.39 10.29 -11.76
N CYS A 436 28.90 9.05 -11.87
CA CYS A 436 29.05 8.25 -13.10
C CYS A 436 28.00 8.53 -14.19
N ILE A 437 27.02 9.42 -13.95
CA ILE A 437 25.97 9.78 -14.94
C ILE A 437 26.39 11.00 -15.79
N HIS A 438 27.62 11.51 -15.65
CA HIS A 438 28.14 12.64 -16.44
C HIS A 438 29.37 12.31 -17.29
N SER A 439 29.67 11.02 -17.51
CA SER A 439 30.73 10.61 -18.41
C SER A 439 30.38 9.28 -19.08
N SER A 440 29.50 9.33 -20.08
CA SER A 440 29.37 8.34 -21.16
C SER A 440 28.65 8.99 -22.33
#